data_AF-A0A0G0S7T1-F1
#
_entry.id   AF-A0A0G0S7T1-F1
#
_cell.length_a   1.000
_cell.length_b   1.000
_cell.length_c   1.000
_cell.angle_alpha   90.00
_cell.angle_beta   90.00
_cell.angle_gamma   90.00
#
_symmetry.space_group_name_H-M   'P 1'
#
loop_
_entity.id
_entity.type
_entity.pdbx_description
1 polymer ?
#
loop_
_entity_poly.entity_id
_entity_poly.type
_entity_poly.pdbx_seq_one_letter_code
_entity_poly.pdbx_strand_id
1 'polypeptide(L)'
;MPENQASPSAESESSEADKGTAQKPVFEPLAETTPREVSPVSSKQKLSQKDLWKRFLDKVSIGKRKKLDRIMSLFLQKSKITNDEVEKFLHISDATATRYLSILEKEGKIKQNGKTGHMVSYSRI
;
A
#
# COMPACT_ATOMS: atom_id res chain seq x y z
N MET A 1 39.15 15.59 -42.08
CA MET A 1 40.16 15.91 -41.06
C MET A 1 39.96 14.98 -39.88
N PRO A 2 40.63 13.81 -39.83
CA PRO A 2 40.79 13.04 -38.61
C PRO A 2 42.12 13.45 -37.96
N GLU A 3 42.13 13.77 -36.67
CA GLU A 3 43.30 13.58 -35.80
C GLU A 3 43.01 13.96 -34.35
N ASN A 4 43.57 13.16 -33.45
CA ASN A 4 44.06 13.53 -32.12
C ASN A 4 43.02 13.68 -30.97
N GLN A 5 43.13 13.02 -29.79
CA GLN A 5 44.23 12.31 -29.12
C GLN A 5 43.69 11.26 -28.13
N ALA A 6 44.51 10.24 -27.88
CA ALA A 6 44.37 9.25 -26.84
C ALA A 6 45.11 9.68 -25.54
N SER A 7 44.49 9.35 -24.40
CA SER A 7 45.08 8.97 -23.07
C SER A 7 45.91 10.04 -22.31
N PRO A 8 46.22 9.90 -20.99
CA PRO A 8 46.09 8.74 -20.08
C PRO A 8 45.62 9.04 -18.61
N SER A 9 45.52 7.96 -17.83
CA SER A 9 45.80 7.80 -16.38
C SER A 9 45.32 8.83 -15.34
N ALA A 10 44.59 8.34 -14.34
CA ALA A 10 45.18 8.10 -13.01
C ALA A 10 44.14 7.44 -12.09
N GLU A 11 44.42 6.21 -11.68
CA GLU A 11 43.97 5.68 -10.38
C GLU A 11 44.52 6.56 -9.26
N SER A 12 43.73 6.78 -8.21
CA SER A 12 44.26 7.14 -6.89
C SER A 12 43.26 6.68 -5.83
N GLU A 13 43.63 5.56 -5.21
CA GLU A 13 43.21 5.13 -3.89
C GLU A 13 43.41 6.24 -2.85
N SER A 14 42.50 6.33 -1.88
CA SER A 14 42.76 6.67 -0.47
C SER A 14 41.45 6.42 0.29
N SER A 15 41.25 5.27 0.96
CA SER A 15 41.73 4.90 2.30
C SER A 15 41.40 5.93 3.39
N GLU A 16 40.42 5.61 4.24
CA GLU A 16 40.45 5.70 5.72
C GLU A 16 39.04 5.35 6.24
N ALA A 17 38.85 4.15 6.79
CA ALA A 17 39.08 3.80 8.19
C ALA A 17 38.05 4.43 9.14
N ASP A 18 37.06 3.64 9.55
CA ASP A 18 36.66 3.64 10.96
C ASP A 18 36.14 2.25 11.35
N LYS A 19 37.02 1.49 12.03
CA LYS A 19 36.67 0.22 12.64
C LYS A 19 36.03 0.50 13.99
N GLY A 20 34.72 0.69 13.99
CA GLY A 20 33.90 0.65 15.20
C GLY A 20 33.88 -0.77 15.78
N THR A 21 34.83 -1.06 16.66
CA THR A 21 34.91 -2.30 17.45
C THR A 21 33.62 -2.52 18.23
N ALA A 22 32.89 -3.58 17.86
CA ALA A 22 31.74 -4.08 18.59
C ALA A 22 32.15 -4.61 19.98
N GLN A 23 32.00 -3.79 21.01
CA GLN A 23 32.08 -4.25 22.39
C GLN A 23 30.76 -4.90 22.77
N LYS A 24 30.73 -6.23 22.80
CA LYS A 24 29.65 -7.01 23.42
C LYS A 24 29.81 -6.90 24.94
N PRO A 25 28.82 -6.38 25.70
CA PRO A 25 28.87 -6.51 27.15
C PRO A 25 28.64 -7.99 27.52
N VAL A 26 29.62 -8.56 28.21
CA VAL A 26 29.55 -9.88 28.85
C VAL A 26 28.44 -9.83 29.89
N PHE A 27 27.39 -10.61 29.67
CA PHE A 27 26.27 -10.76 30.60
C PHE A 27 26.65 -11.85 31.62
N GLU A 28 27.04 -11.46 32.82
CA GLU A 28 27.17 -12.36 33.97
C GLU A 28 25.78 -12.72 34.51
N PRO A 29 25.40 -14.01 34.63
CA PRO A 29 24.12 -14.40 35.18
C PRO A 29 24.24 -14.52 36.70
N LEU A 30 23.86 -13.47 37.43
CA LEU A 30 23.85 -13.49 38.90
C LEU A 30 22.41 -13.50 39.44
N ALA A 31 22.03 -14.68 39.96
CA ALA A 31 21.16 -14.92 41.11
C ALA A 31 19.79 -14.19 41.19
N GLU A 32 18.75 -14.95 40.81
CA GLU A 32 17.58 -15.28 41.65
C GLU A 32 17.27 -14.37 42.85
N THR A 33 16.23 -13.52 42.72
CA THR A 33 15.47 -12.98 43.87
C THR A 33 13.98 -12.90 43.56
N THR A 34 13.21 -13.76 44.25
CA THR A 34 11.81 -13.61 44.71
C THR A 34 10.65 -13.41 43.70
N PRO A 35 9.69 -14.37 43.65
CA PRO A 35 8.35 -14.13 43.12
C PRO A 35 7.54 -13.30 44.15
N ARG A 36 7.14 -12.08 43.78
CA ARG A 36 6.12 -11.33 44.52
C ARG A 36 4.90 -11.16 43.62
N GLU A 37 4.00 -12.13 43.69
CA GLU A 37 2.61 -11.96 43.27
C GLU A 37 1.99 -10.83 44.11
N VAL A 38 1.64 -9.72 43.46
CA VAL A 38 0.67 -8.76 44.00
C VAL A 38 -0.31 -8.34 42.91
N SER A 39 -1.50 -8.94 43.04
CA SER A 39 -2.86 -8.43 42.80
C SER A 39 -3.30 -7.90 41.40
N PRO A 40 -4.42 -8.42 40.85
CA PRO A 40 -5.06 -7.87 39.66
C PRO A 40 -5.95 -6.68 40.05
N VAL A 41 -5.41 -5.46 39.93
CA VAL A 41 -6.23 -4.24 40.01
C VAL A 41 -6.99 -4.04 38.70
N SER A 42 -8.26 -4.45 38.74
CA SER A 42 -9.44 -3.82 38.15
C SER A 42 -9.22 -3.04 36.85
N SER A 43 -9.64 -3.71 35.78
CA SER A 43 -9.65 -3.30 34.38
C SER A 43 -10.37 -1.96 34.14
N LYS A 44 -9.62 -0.87 34.12
CA LYS A 44 -10.01 0.32 33.35
C LYS A 44 -9.72 0.03 31.88
N GLN A 45 -10.78 -0.04 31.08
CA GLN A 45 -10.77 -0.40 29.67
C GLN A 45 -9.86 0.54 28.87
N LYS A 46 -8.58 0.18 28.73
CA LYS A 46 -7.69 0.83 27.77
C LYS A 46 -8.15 0.40 26.38
N LEU A 47 -8.77 1.31 25.61
CA LEU A 47 -9.03 1.06 24.19
C LEU A 47 -7.72 0.56 23.57
N SER A 48 -7.74 -0.68 23.09
CA SER A 48 -6.55 -1.32 22.58
C SER A 48 -6.13 -0.57 21.33
N GLN A 49 -4.83 -0.45 21.05
CA GLN A 49 -4.35 0.08 19.76
C GLN A 49 -5.10 -0.58 18.60
N LYS A 50 -5.42 -1.89 18.72
CA LYS A 50 -6.24 -2.67 17.78
C LYS A 50 -7.60 -2.02 17.45
N ASP A 51 -8.27 -1.41 18.42
CA ASP A 51 -9.57 -0.75 18.22
C ASP A 51 -9.43 0.56 17.44
N LEU A 52 -8.32 1.29 17.64
CA LEU A 52 -8.01 2.49 16.87
C LEU A 52 -7.67 2.13 15.41
N TRP A 53 -6.89 1.06 15.18
CA TRP A 53 -6.59 0.56 13.83
C TRP A 53 -7.85 0.11 13.09
N LYS A 54 -8.78 -0.59 13.76
CA LYS A 54 -10.09 -0.98 13.19
C LYS A 54 -10.90 0.24 12.76
N ARG A 55 -11.05 1.25 13.63
CA ARG A 55 -11.79 2.48 13.32
C ARG A 55 -11.17 3.27 12.17
N PHE A 56 -9.85 3.26 12.04
CA PHE A 56 -9.15 3.85 10.90
C PHE A 56 -9.45 3.08 9.61
N LEU A 57 -9.35 1.75 9.63
CA LEU A 57 -9.70 0.88 8.50
C LEU A 57 -11.16 1.08 8.06
N ASP A 58 -12.09 1.18 9.01
CA ASP A 58 -13.52 1.40 8.76
C ASP A 58 -13.76 2.72 8.02
N LYS A 59 -13.14 3.82 8.46
CA LYS A 59 -13.24 5.12 7.77
C LYS A 59 -12.73 5.07 6.34
N VAL A 60 -11.62 4.38 6.12
CA VAL A 60 -11.04 4.20 4.77
C VAL A 60 -11.96 3.36 3.87
N SER A 61 -12.72 2.41 4.44
CA SER A 61 -13.67 1.59 3.69
C SER A 61 -14.90 2.39 3.21
N ILE A 62 -15.40 3.33 4.00
CA ILE A 62 -16.59 4.15 3.66
C ILE A 62 -16.33 4.98 2.40
N GLY A 63 -15.17 5.63 2.31
CA GLY A 63 -14.80 6.42 1.13
C GLY A 63 -14.70 5.57 -0.14
N LYS A 64 -14.24 4.32 -0.02
CA LYS A 64 -14.17 3.37 -1.14
C LYS A 64 -15.56 2.98 -1.61
N ARG A 65 -16.47 2.62 -0.70
CA ARG A 65 -17.86 2.25 -1.04
C ARG A 65 -18.59 3.38 -1.78
N LYS A 66 -18.49 4.62 -1.30
CA LYS A 66 -19.09 5.78 -1.99
C LYS A 66 -18.65 5.93 -3.44
N LYS A 67 -17.37 5.65 -3.74
CA LYS A 67 -16.85 5.71 -5.12
C LYS A 67 -17.39 4.56 -5.97
N LEU A 68 -17.44 3.34 -5.42
CA LEU A 68 -18.05 2.18 -6.08
C LEU A 68 -19.53 2.42 -6.38
N ASP A 69 -20.27 3.01 -5.44
CA ASP A 69 -21.68 3.37 -5.62
C ASP A 69 -21.85 4.40 -6.74
N ARG A 70 -20.97 5.41 -6.82
CA ARG A 70 -20.97 6.36 -7.95
C ARG A 70 -20.72 5.69 -9.29
N ILE A 71 -19.82 4.71 -9.37
CA ILE A 71 -19.60 3.93 -10.60
C ILE A 71 -20.87 3.15 -10.96
N MET A 72 -21.52 2.52 -9.98
CA MET A 72 -22.80 1.84 -10.21
C MET A 72 -23.89 2.78 -10.71
N SER A 73 -23.96 4.02 -10.21
CA SER A 73 -24.86 5.04 -10.74
C SER A 73 -24.57 5.37 -12.21
N LEU A 74 -23.29 5.35 -12.63
CA LEU A 74 -22.93 5.55 -14.04
C LEU A 74 -23.42 4.41 -14.92
N PHE A 75 -23.37 3.17 -14.42
CA PHE A 75 -23.93 1.99 -15.09
C PHE A 75 -25.45 2.03 -15.23
N LEU A 76 -26.16 2.84 -14.44
CA LEU A 76 -27.61 3.08 -14.64
C LEU A 76 -27.89 3.96 -15.86
N GLN A 77 -26.97 4.88 -16.19
CA GLN A 77 -27.10 5.79 -17.32
C GLN A 77 -26.55 5.19 -18.61
N LYS A 78 -25.49 4.38 -18.51
CA LYS A 78 -24.79 3.75 -19.64
C LYS A 78 -24.66 2.26 -19.40
N SER A 79 -25.11 1.43 -20.34
CA SER A 79 -24.99 -0.03 -20.25
C SER A 79 -23.56 -0.54 -20.46
N LYS A 80 -22.70 0.26 -21.08
CA LYS A 80 -21.30 -0.06 -21.39
C LYS A 80 -20.42 1.14 -21.03
N ILE A 81 -19.36 0.88 -20.28
CA ILE A 81 -18.45 1.91 -19.77
C ILE A 81 -17.00 1.48 -19.99
N THR A 82 -16.15 2.42 -20.36
CA THR A 82 -14.69 2.23 -20.50
C THR A 82 -13.94 2.77 -19.29
N ASN A 83 -12.66 2.38 -19.12
CA ASN A 83 -11.87 2.86 -17.99
C ASN A 83 -11.72 4.40 -17.99
N ASP A 84 -11.45 4.99 -19.16
CA ASP A 84 -11.32 6.43 -19.36
C ASP A 84 -12.57 7.22 -18.95
N GLU A 85 -13.75 6.66 -19.15
CA GLU A 85 -15.00 7.29 -18.73
C GLU A 85 -15.13 7.34 -17.20
N VAL A 86 -14.70 6.28 -16.52
CA VAL A 86 -14.67 6.24 -15.04
C VAL A 86 -13.64 7.22 -14.51
N GLU A 87 -12.49 7.32 -15.17
CA GLU A 87 -11.43 8.27 -14.85
C GLU A 87 -11.96 9.71 -14.87
N LYS A 88 -12.59 10.10 -15.98
CA LYS A 88 -13.17 11.44 -16.19
C LYS A 88 -14.34 11.72 -15.24
N PHE A 89 -15.16 10.72 -14.93
CA PHE A 89 -16.31 10.92 -14.05
C PHE A 89 -15.92 11.09 -12.58
N LEU A 90 -15.00 10.28 -12.10
CA LEU A 90 -14.56 10.30 -10.69
C LEU A 90 -13.35 11.21 -10.44
N HIS A 91 -12.72 11.75 -11.48
CA HIS A 91 -11.49 12.55 -11.41
C HIS A 91 -10.40 11.81 -10.63
N ILE A 92 -10.15 10.57 -11.00
CA ILE A 92 -9.13 9.70 -10.42
C ILE A 92 -8.09 9.33 -11.48
N SER A 93 -7.01 8.65 -11.10
CA SER A 93 -6.07 8.11 -12.09
C SER A 93 -6.59 6.82 -12.72
N ASP A 94 -6.17 6.55 -13.97
CA ASP A 94 -6.41 5.32 -14.73
C ASP A 94 -6.26 4.02 -13.90
N ALA A 95 -5.15 3.90 -13.15
CA ALA A 95 -4.88 2.74 -12.28
C ALA A 95 -5.91 2.60 -11.14
N THR A 96 -6.41 3.73 -10.61
CA THR A 96 -7.43 3.73 -9.56
C THR A 96 -8.79 3.33 -10.11
N ALA A 97 -9.12 3.77 -11.33
CA ALA A 97 -10.35 3.38 -12.02
C ALA A 97 -10.37 1.87 -12.29
N THR A 98 -9.27 1.32 -12.82
CA THR A 98 -9.09 -0.12 -13.02
C THR A 98 -9.30 -0.89 -11.72
N ARG A 99 -8.68 -0.43 -10.63
CA ARG A 99 -8.82 -1.08 -9.32
C ARG A 99 -10.27 -1.13 -8.84
N TYR A 100 -11.04 -0.06 -9.02
CA TYR A 100 -12.46 -0.06 -8.61
C TYR A 100 -13.32 -0.95 -9.50
N LEU A 101 -13.10 -0.95 -10.81
CA LEU A 101 -13.79 -1.84 -11.73
C LEU A 101 -13.50 -3.31 -11.42
N SER A 102 -12.24 -3.66 -11.14
CA SER A 102 -11.88 -5.02 -10.71
C SER A 102 -12.55 -5.44 -9.40
N ILE A 103 -12.81 -4.51 -8.47
CA ILE A 103 -13.57 -4.82 -7.25
C ILE A 103 -15.02 -5.15 -7.60
N LEU A 104 -15.66 -4.36 -8.46
CA LEU A 104 -17.04 -4.58 -8.89
C LEU A 104 -17.21 -5.87 -9.70
N GLU A 105 -16.20 -6.22 -10.49
CA GLU A 105 -16.12 -7.49 -11.21
C GLU A 105 -15.99 -8.67 -10.24
N LYS A 106 -15.10 -8.58 -9.24
CA LYS A 106 -14.98 -9.60 -8.18
C LYS A 106 -16.25 -9.74 -7.35
N GLU A 107 -16.99 -8.66 -7.16
CA GLU A 107 -18.31 -8.67 -6.51
C GLU A 107 -19.43 -9.21 -7.42
N GLY A 108 -19.16 -9.46 -8.71
CA GLY A 108 -20.13 -10.00 -9.66
C GLY A 108 -21.18 -8.99 -10.14
N LYS A 109 -20.96 -7.69 -9.96
CA LYS A 109 -21.89 -6.63 -10.40
C LYS A 109 -21.72 -6.24 -11.86
N ILE A 110 -20.51 -6.39 -12.38
CA ILE A 110 -20.14 -6.04 -13.75
C ILE A 110 -19.29 -7.15 -14.36
N LYS A 111 -19.25 -7.19 -15.69
CA LYS A 111 -18.43 -8.09 -16.49
C LYS A 111 -17.48 -7.30 -17.36
N GLN A 112 -16.23 -7.73 -17.42
CA GLN A 112 -15.27 -7.23 -18.40
C GLN A 112 -15.53 -7.84 -19.78
N ASN A 113 -15.70 -6.96 -20.77
CA ASN A 113 -15.81 -7.25 -22.19
C ASN A 113 -14.49 -6.83 -22.87
N GLY A 114 -13.64 -7.83 -23.11
CA GLY A 114 -12.30 -7.66 -23.70
C GLY A 114 -11.21 -8.21 -22.78
N LYS A 115 -10.11 -8.70 -23.36
CA LYS A 115 -9.03 -9.36 -22.59
C LYS A 115 -7.98 -8.38 -22.05
N THR A 116 -7.46 -7.49 -22.90
CA THR A 116 -6.34 -6.60 -22.53
C THR A 116 -6.31 -5.36 -23.43
N GLY A 117 -5.86 -4.22 -22.89
CA GLY A 117 -5.60 -2.98 -23.62
C GLY A 117 -6.76 -1.96 -23.58
N HIS A 118 -6.64 -0.90 -24.38
CA HIS A 118 -7.57 0.23 -24.40
C HIS A 118 -8.98 -0.11 -24.91
N MET A 119 -9.18 -1.27 -25.52
CA MET A 119 -10.49 -1.73 -25.99
C MET A 119 -11.32 -2.41 -24.89
N VAL A 120 -10.76 -2.56 -23.69
CA VAL A 120 -11.48 -3.16 -22.56
C VAL A 120 -12.64 -2.26 -22.16
N SER A 121 -13.81 -2.88 -22.09
CA SER A 121 -15.04 -2.22 -21.69
C SER A 121 -15.75 -3.07 -20.66
N TYR A 122 -16.61 -2.47 -19.86
CA TYR A 122 -17.34 -3.13 -18.80
C TYR A 122 -18.83 -2.97 -19.04
N SER A 123 -19.58 -4.02 -18.73
CA SER A 123 -21.04 -4.04 -18.80
C SER A 123 -21.62 -4.57 -17.51
N ARG A 124 -22.76 -4.03 -17.10
CA ARG A 124 -23.49 -4.53 -15.93
C ARG A 124 -24.13 -5.89 -16.25
N ILE A 125 -24.15 -6.79 -15.26
CA ILE A 125 -24.83 -8.09 -15.30
C ILE A 125 -26.21 -7.95 -14.65
#